data_AF-A0A6A5Z151-F1
#
_entry.id   AF-A0A6A5Z151-F1
#
_cell.length_a   1.000
_cell.length_b   1.000
_cell.length_c   1.000
_cell.angle_alpha   90.00
_cell.angle_beta   90.00
_cell.angle_gamma   90.00
#
_symmetry.space_group_name_H-M   'P 1'
#
loop_
_entity.id
_entity.type
_entity.pdbx_description
1 polymer ?
#
loop_
_entity_poly.entity_id
_entity_poly.type
_entity_poly.pdbx_seq_one_letter_code
_entity_poly.pdbx_strand_id
1 'polypeptide(L)' 'YYKNINKVLNAIEVASLLLDISKYKFNITFIKYLGFIIKIKKGLYINSKKVKAIKE' A
#
# COMPACT_ATOMS: atom_id res chain seq x y z
N TYR A 1 8.32 0.58 16.02
CA TYR A 1 8.00 0.09 14.66
C TYR A 1 6.65 0.61 14.15
N TYR A 2 5.58 0.57 14.97
CA TYR A 2 4.22 0.93 14.54
C TYR A 2 3.82 2.40 14.74
N LYS A 3 4.75 3.31 15.13
CA LYS A 3 4.43 4.71 15.46
C LYS A 3 3.66 5.44 14.35
N ASN A 4 4.07 5.24 13.10
CA ASN A 4 3.41 5.86 11.95
C ASN A 4 2.07 5.22 11.61
N ILE A 5 1.95 3.89 11.81
CA ILE A 5 0.68 3.17 11.59
C ILE A 5 -0.37 3.64 12.60
N ASN A 6 -0.02 3.72 13.88
CA ASN A 6 -0.92 4.20 14.92
C ASN A 6 -1.36 5.65 14.67
N LYS A 7 -0.44 6.51 14.21
CA LYS A 7 -0.78 7.90 13.85
C LYS A 7 -1.84 7.97 12.74
N VAL A 8 -1.73 7.10 11.74
CA VAL A 8 -2.71 7.03 10.63
C VAL A 8 -4.04 6.46 11.11
N LEU A 9 -4.03 5.37 11.90
CA LEU A 9 -5.26 4.78 12.43
C LEU A 9 -6.03 5.77 13.31
N ASN A 10 -5.34 6.49 14.20
CA ASN A 10 -5.97 7.52 15.04
C ASN A 10 -6.58 8.65 14.19
N ALA A 11 -5.91 9.07 13.12
CA ALA A 11 -6.45 10.11 12.24
C ALA A 11 -7.73 9.66 11.52
N ILE A 12 -7.80 8.39 11.13
CA ILE A 12 -8.97 7.79 10.48
C ILE A 12 -10.12 7.65 11.49
N GLU A 13 -9.82 7.24 12.72
CA GLU A 13 -10.77 7.19 13.84
C GLU A 13 -11.36 8.58 14.15
N VAL A 14 -10.51 9.61 14.30
CA VAL A 14 -10.95 11.00 14.51
C VAL A 14 -11.82 11.51 13.36
N ALA A 15 -11.54 11.09 12.14
CA ALA A 15 -12.33 11.43 10.96
C ALA A 15 -13.65 10.63 10.85
N SER A 16 -13.96 9.74 11.82
CA SER A 16 -15.14 8.86 11.81
C SER A 16 -15.24 8.01 10.53
N LEU A 17 -14.09 7.65 9.96
CA LEU A 17 -14.01 6.81 8.76
C LEU A 17 -13.93 5.34 9.17
N LEU A 18 -14.75 4.50 8.54
CA LEU A 18 -14.74 3.06 8.78
C LEU A 18 -13.63 2.38 7.97
N LEU A 19 -12.88 1.51 8.64
CA LEU A 19 -11.84 0.68 8.05
C LEU A 19 -12.27 -0.77 8.04
N ASP A 20 -12.25 -1.40 6.86
CA ASP A 20 -12.34 -2.84 6.73
C ASP A 20 -10.93 -3.45 6.86
N ILE A 21 -10.59 -3.88 8.08
CA ILE A 21 -9.25 -4.38 8.41
C ILE A 21 -8.82 -5.57 7.54
N SER A 22 -9.79 -6.36 7.04
CA SER A 22 -9.52 -7.55 6.22
C SER A 22 -8.83 -7.23 4.89
N LYS A 23 -8.98 -5.99 4.40
CA LYS A 23 -8.38 -5.52 3.14
C LYS A 23 -6.93 -5.06 3.29
N TYR A 24 -6.44 -4.86 4.51
CA TYR A 24 -5.12 -4.31 4.76
C TYR A 24 -4.06 -5.40 4.96
N LYS A 25 -2.83 -5.09 4.58
CA LYS A 25 -1.68 -6.00 4.74
C LYS A 25 -0.57 -5.28 5.49
N PHE A 26 -0.20 -5.82 6.64
CA PHE A 26 0.84 -5.27 7.51
C PHE A 26 2.10 -6.14 7.48
N ASN A 27 3.25 -5.53 7.80
CA ASN A 27 4.54 -6.22 7.90
C ASN A 27 4.94 -7.04 6.65
N ILE A 28 4.62 -6.54 5.46
CA ILE A 28 4.95 -7.17 4.17
C ILE A 28 6.18 -6.54 3.53
N THR A 29 6.98 -7.35 2.83
CA THR A 29 8.22 -6.88 2.18
C THR A 29 7.99 -6.25 0.81
N PHE A 30 6.81 -6.46 0.21
CA PHE A 30 6.39 -5.81 -1.02
C PHE A 30 4.86 -5.62 -1.05
N ILE A 31 4.37 -4.56 -1.70
CA ILE A 31 2.94 -4.29 -1.90
C ILE A 31 2.67 -3.80 -3.32
N LYS A 32 1.51 -4.14 -3.88
CA LYS A 32 1.00 -3.53 -5.11
C LYS A 32 0.15 -2.32 -4.77
N TYR A 33 0.49 -1.14 -5.28
CA TYR A 33 -0.24 0.09 -5.05
C TYR A 33 -0.23 0.97 -6.30
N LEU A 34 -1.41 1.44 -6.74
CA LEU A 34 -1.59 2.28 -7.94
C LEU A 34 -0.93 1.74 -9.23
N GLY A 35 -0.77 0.41 -9.35
CA GLY A 35 -0.10 -0.23 -10.49
C GLY A 35 1.42 -0.31 -10.38
N PHE A 36 1.99 0.11 -9.25
CA PHE A 36 3.39 -0.08 -8.89
C PHE A 36 3.54 -1.23 -7.91
N ILE A 37 4.71 -1.86 -7.93
CA ILE A 37 5.18 -2.79 -6.90
C ILE A 37 6.16 -2.00 -6.04
N ILE A 38 5.81 -1.75 -4.79
CA ILE A 38 6.68 -1.10 -3.81
C ILE A 38 7.41 -2.21 -3.05
N LYS A 39 8.74 -2.17 -2.98
CA LYS A 39 9.54 -3.18 -2.24
C LYS A 39 10.44 -2.51 -1.20
N ILE A 40 10.49 -3.09 -0.01
CA ILE A 40 11.38 -2.64 1.07
C ILE A 40 12.83 -2.63 0.55
N LYS A 41 13.58 -1.55 0.86
CA LYS A 41 14.98 -1.28 0.47
C LYS A 41 15.27 -1.14 -1.03
N LYS A 42 14.33 -1.54 -1.91
CA LYS A 42 14.55 -1.62 -3.36
C LYS A 42 13.77 -0.55 -4.16
N GLY A 43 12.82 0.14 -3.53
CA GLY A 43 12.12 1.29 -4.12
C GLY A 43 10.83 0.95 -4.85
N LEU A 44 10.42 1.85 -5.76
CA LEU A 44 9.20 1.74 -6.57
C LEU A 44 9.51 1.08 -7.93
N TYR A 45 8.74 0.05 -8.28
CA TYR A 45 8.81 -0.63 -9.57
C TYR A 45 7.48 -0.52 -10.31
N ILE A 46 7.53 -0.32 -11.62
CA ILE A 46 6.32 -0.38 -12.45
C ILE A 46 5.95 -1.85 -12.69
N ASN A 47 4.67 -2.19 -12.56
CA ASN A 47 4.19 -3.54 -12.90
C ASN A 47 4.30 -3.79 -14.41
N SER A 48 5.24 -4.66 -14.81
CA SER A 48 5.50 -4.99 -16.22
C SER A 48 4.27 -5.53 -16.96
N LYS A 49 3.37 -6.27 -16.28
CA LYS A 49 2.11 -6.74 -16.88
C LYS A 49 1.20 -5.58 -17.28
N LYS A 50 1.16 -4.50 -16.49
CA LYS A 50 0.37 -3.31 -16.80
C LYS A 50 0.95 -2.54 -17.98
N VAL A 51 2.28 -2.48 -18.09
CA VAL A 51 2.96 -1.82 -19.21
C VAL A 51 2.76 -2.58 -20.53
N LYS A 52 2.75 -3.92 -20.49
CA LYS A 52 2.49 -4.74 -21.68
C LYS A 52 1.13 -4.45 -22.31
N ALA A 53 0.08 -4.31 -21.49
CA ALA A 53 -1.28 -4.03 -21.96
C ALA A 53 -1.50 -2.63 -22.60
N ILE A 54 -0.51 -1.74 -22.54
CA ILE A 54 -0.58 -0.41 -23.19
C ILE A 54 0.21 -0.41 -24.51
N LYS A 55 1.13 -1.36 -24.68
CA LYS A 55 2.00 -1.45 -25.87
C LYS A 55 1.43 -2.35 -26.97
N GLU A 56 0.36 -3.08 -26.69
CA GLU A 56 -0.49 -3.80 -27.66
C GLU A 56 -1.76 -2.98 -27.90
#